data_AF-A0A7S1DZ17-F1
#
_entry.id   AF-A0A7S1DZ17-F1
#
_cell.length_a   1.000
_cell.length_b   1.000
_cell.length_c   1.000
_cell.angle_alpha   90.00
_cell.angle_beta   90.00
_cell.angle_gamma   90.00
#
_symmetry.space_group_name_H-M   'P 1'
#
loop_
_entity.id
_entity.type
_entity.pdbx_description
1 polymer ?
#
loop_
_entity_poly.entity_id
_entity_poly.type
_entity_poly.pdbx_seq_one_letter_code
_entity_poly.pdbx_strand_id
1 'polypeptide(L)'
;AWSFGTTILLYSVIAGAGFLTFGAASNGYILNNYAASDFIMSLSRIAIAISITASYPLLFVGTRDGLLDLLKPKERSNGLLNKVTLGILAVVTAMAAKLTDLGLVASVGGATFGTALVFIYPCLMFLKHNAKNGGKGNKETLLAKVIATLGVIMGAIGTGMALKGVDI
;
A
#
# COMPACT_ATOMS: atom_id res chain seq x y z
N ALA A 1 -14.95 -8.60 -13.69
CA ALA A 1 -15.06 -9.72 -12.73
C ALA A 1 -13.89 -10.69 -12.86
N TRP A 2 -13.59 -11.17 -14.08
CA TRP A 2 -12.50 -12.12 -14.33
C TRP A 2 -11.11 -11.67 -13.85
N SER A 3 -10.76 -10.38 -13.98
CA SER A 3 -9.46 -9.86 -13.55
C SER A 3 -9.19 -10.02 -12.04
N PHE A 4 -10.19 -9.76 -11.19
CA PHE A 4 -10.02 -9.94 -9.74
C PHE A 4 -9.87 -11.43 -9.38
N GLY A 5 -10.67 -12.30 -10.00
CA GLY A 5 -10.58 -13.74 -9.79
C GLY A 5 -9.22 -14.30 -10.19
N THR A 6 -8.70 -13.92 -11.37
CA THR A 6 -7.38 -14.38 -11.82
C THR A 6 -6.25 -13.85 -10.94
N THR A 7 -6.30 -12.58 -10.51
CA THR A 7 -5.31 -12.03 -9.58
C THR A 7 -5.31 -12.75 -8.22
N ILE A 8 -6.50 -13.02 -7.65
CA ILE A 8 -6.62 -13.75 -6.38
C ILE A 8 -6.01 -15.16 -6.51
N LEU A 9 -6.32 -15.88 -7.60
CA LEU A 9 -5.77 -17.22 -7.84
C LEU A 9 -4.25 -17.19 -7.97
N LEU A 10 -3.71 -16.27 -8.79
CA LEU A 10 -2.27 -16.14 -8.99
C LEU A 10 -1.53 -15.82 -7.68
N TYR A 11 -2.01 -14.83 -6.91
CA TYR A 11 -1.39 -14.51 -5.63
C TYR A 11 -1.49 -15.63 -4.61
N SER A 12 -2.62 -16.35 -4.57
CA SER A 12 -2.81 -17.47 -3.64
C SER A 12 -1.84 -18.63 -3.95
N VAL A 13 -1.66 -18.95 -5.24
CA VAL A 13 -0.72 -20.02 -5.66
C VAL A 13 0.72 -19.62 -5.35
N ILE A 14 1.13 -18.38 -5.68
CA ILE A 14 2.50 -17.92 -5.45
C ILE A 14 2.79 -17.82 -3.94
N ALA A 15 1.88 -17.23 -3.15
CA ALA A 15 2.03 -17.14 -1.71
C ALA A 15 2.03 -18.53 -1.05
N GLY A 16 1.14 -19.42 -1.48
CA GLY A 16 1.09 -20.80 -1.00
C GLY A 16 2.37 -21.57 -1.29
N ALA A 17 2.90 -21.49 -2.51
CA ALA A 17 4.16 -22.14 -2.88
C ALA A 17 5.35 -21.59 -2.07
N GLY A 18 5.41 -20.26 -1.87
CA GLY A 18 6.43 -19.64 -1.03
C GLY A 18 6.36 -20.09 0.42
N PHE A 19 5.16 -20.14 1.00
CA PHE A 19 4.95 -20.61 2.37
C PHE A 19 5.24 -22.11 2.54
N LEU A 20 4.85 -22.95 1.60
CA LEU A 20 5.18 -24.39 1.66
C LEU A 20 6.69 -24.66 1.55
N THR A 21 7.44 -23.78 0.89
CA THR A 21 8.90 -23.92 0.71
C THR A 21 9.68 -23.47 1.94
N PHE A 22 9.33 -22.32 2.54
CA PHE A 22 10.11 -21.69 3.61
C PHE A 22 9.43 -21.71 4.99
N GLY A 23 8.14 -22.05 5.05
CA GLY A 23 7.34 -22.07 6.27
C GLY A 23 7.43 -20.76 7.04
N ALA A 24 7.66 -20.87 8.35
CA ALA A 24 7.79 -19.74 9.26
C ALA A 24 9.05 -18.87 9.01
N ALA A 25 10.03 -19.34 8.23
CA ALA A 25 11.26 -18.60 7.95
C ALA A 25 11.15 -17.68 6.72
N SER A 26 9.96 -17.52 6.12
CA SER A 26 9.77 -16.65 4.96
C SER A 26 10.04 -15.18 5.28
N ASN A 27 10.93 -14.54 4.52
CA ASN A 27 11.18 -13.11 4.60
C ASN A 27 10.07 -12.33 3.87
N GLY A 28 9.81 -11.09 4.30
CA GLY A 28 8.86 -10.18 3.62
C GLY A 28 9.20 -9.93 2.15
N TYR A 29 10.49 -10.03 1.79
CA TYR A 29 10.93 -10.18 0.40
C TYR A 29 11.42 -11.61 0.16
N ILE A 30 10.57 -12.44 -0.43
CA ILE A 30 10.78 -13.90 -0.51
C ILE A 30 12.08 -14.30 -1.23
N LEU A 31 12.56 -13.47 -2.15
CA LEU A 31 13.81 -13.72 -2.87
C LEU A 31 15.05 -13.66 -1.96
N ASN A 32 14.96 -13.08 -0.77
CA ASN A 32 16.05 -13.12 0.21
C ASN A 32 16.23 -14.50 0.86
N ASN A 33 15.23 -15.39 0.78
CA ASN A 33 15.36 -16.77 1.25
C ASN A 33 16.16 -17.68 0.31
N TYR A 34 16.32 -17.29 -0.96
CA TYR A 34 17.09 -18.07 -1.93
C TYR A 34 18.56 -17.66 -1.94
N ALA A 35 19.45 -18.62 -2.20
CA ALA A 35 20.88 -18.36 -2.31
C ALA A 35 21.20 -17.31 -3.41
N ALA A 36 22.22 -16.48 -3.18
CA ALA A 36 22.69 -15.52 -4.17
C ALA A 36 23.36 -16.20 -5.38
N SER A 37 23.89 -17.40 -5.20
CA SER A 37 24.52 -18.21 -6.25
C SER A 37 23.54 -18.81 -7.26
N ASP A 38 22.25 -18.82 -6.97
CA ASP A 38 21.23 -19.31 -7.90
C ASP A 38 21.01 -18.29 -9.01
N PHE A 39 21.35 -18.69 -10.25
CA PHE A 39 21.25 -17.86 -11.43
C PHE A 39 19.82 -17.39 -11.71
N ILE A 40 18.81 -18.26 -11.55
CA ILE A 40 17.40 -17.95 -11.86
C ILE A 40 16.87 -16.92 -10.84
N MET A 41 17.25 -17.07 -9.57
CA MET A 41 16.84 -16.14 -8.52
C MET A 41 17.53 -14.80 -8.65
N SER A 42 18.81 -14.78 -9.03
CA SER A 42 19.53 -13.55 -9.31
C SER A 42 18.98 -12.81 -10.54
N LEU A 43 18.60 -13.54 -11.60
CA LEU A 43 17.90 -12.95 -12.74
C LEU A 43 16.54 -12.35 -12.32
N SER A 44 15.80 -13.04 -11.45
CA SER A 44 14.52 -12.56 -10.92
C SER A 44 14.68 -11.28 -10.08
N ARG A 45 15.74 -11.17 -9.29
CA ARG A 45 16.09 -9.93 -8.56
C ARG A 45 16.36 -8.76 -9.51
N ILE A 46 17.08 -9.00 -10.60
CA ILE A 46 17.34 -7.97 -11.63
C ILE A 46 16.03 -7.54 -12.30
N ALA A 47 15.17 -8.49 -12.66
CA ALA A 47 13.87 -8.19 -13.28
C ALA A 47 12.98 -7.31 -12.37
N ILE A 48 12.92 -7.63 -11.07
CA ILE A 48 12.19 -6.81 -10.10
C ILE A 48 12.85 -5.44 -9.94
N ALA A 49 14.18 -5.35 -9.90
CA ALA A 49 14.89 -4.07 -9.80
C ALA A 49 14.57 -3.16 -10.99
N ILE A 50 14.54 -3.70 -12.22
CA ILE A 50 14.15 -2.96 -13.43
C ILE A 50 12.69 -2.52 -13.32
N SER A 51 11.77 -3.42 -12.94
CA SER A 51 10.35 -3.13 -12.81
C SER A 51 10.07 -2.00 -11.80
N ILE A 52 10.70 -2.05 -10.63
CA ILE A 52 10.56 -1.03 -9.58
C ILE A 52 11.17 0.30 -10.05
N THR A 53 12.36 0.28 -10.66
CA THR A 53 13.02 1.49 -11.17
C THR A 53 12.18 2.18 -12.23
N ALA A 54 11.54 1.41 -13.12
CA ALA A 54 10.64 1.95 -14.14
C ALA A 54 9.34 2.52 -13.54
N SER A 55 8.82 1.91 -12.48
CA SER A 55 7.55 2.31 -11.85
C SER A 55 7.71 3.48 -10.86
N TYR A 56 8.89 3.64 -10.26
CA TYR A 56 9.16 4.64 -9.22
C TYR A 56 8.87 6.09 -9.67
N PRO A 57 9.29 6.55 -10.88
CA PRO A 57 9.00 7.92 -11.33
C PRO A 57 7.51 8.23 -11.39
N LEU A 58 6.69 7.26 -11.82
CA LEU A 58 5.24 7.43 -11.92
C LEU A 58 4.60 7.62 -10.54
N LEU A 59 4.98 6.79 -9.57
CA LEU A 59 4.50 6.91 -8.17
C LEU A 59 4.99 8.20 -7.51
N PHE A 60 6.22 8.61 -7.81
CA PHE A 60 6.81 9.82 -7.26
C PHE A 60 6.08 11.08 -7.73
N VAL A 61 5.75 11.17 -9.03
CA VAL A 61 4.96 12.29 -9.57
C VAL A 61 3.58 12.35 -8.91
N GLY A 62 2.90 11.20 -8.76
CA GLY A 62 1.60 11.15 -8.07
C GLY A 62 1.69 11.63 -6.61
N THR A 63 2.76 11.28 -5.90
CA THR A 63 2.99 11.72 -4.51
C THR A 63 3.24 13.22 -4.44
N ARG A 64 4.09 13.76 -5.33
CA ARG A 64 4.38 15.19 -5.41
C ARG A 64 3.13 16.00 -5.71
N ASP A 65 2.36 15.57 -6.71
CA ASP A 65 1.16 16.30 -7.14
C ASP A 65 0.07 16.23 -6.07
N GLY A 66 -0.11 15.08 -5.42
CA GLY A 66 -1.01 14.94 -4.26
C GLY A 66 -0.62 15.82 -3.07
N LEU A 67 0.67 15.99 -2.80
CA LEU A 67 1.14 16.89 -1.74
C LEU A 67 0.91 18.37 -2.12
N LEU A 68 1.13 18.74 -3.38
CA LEU A 68 0.85 20.09 -3.88
C LEU A 68 -0.65 20.40 -3.85
N ASP A 69 -1.51 19.43 -4.14
CA ASP A 69 -2.96 19.58 -4.03
C ASP A 69 -3.40 19.80 -2.57
N LEU A 70 -2.74 19.14 -1.61
CA LEU A 70 -3.00 19.32 -0.18
C LEU A 70 -2.53 20.69 0.32
N LEU A 71 -1.35 21.14 -0.10
CA LEU A 71 -0.76 22.42 0.32
C LEU A 71 -1.38 23.64 -0.36
N LYS A 72 -2.11 23.45 -1.46
CA LYS A 72 -2.76 24.51 -2.26
C LYS A 72 -1.88 25.76 -2.46
N PRO A 73 -0.64 25.62 -2.98
CA PRO A 73 0.22 26.77 -3.20
C PRO A 73 -0.40 27.69 -4.24
N LYS A 74 -0.22 29.00 -4.05
CA LYS A 74 -0.75 30.05 -4.93
C LYS A 74 -0.23 29.93 -6.37
N GLU A 75 1.01 29.46 -6.53
CA GLU A 75 1.62 29.19 -7.84
C GLU A 75 2.52 27.94 -7.79
N ARG A 76 2.46 27.13 -8.85
CA ARG A 76 3.35 25.97 -9.04
C ARG A 76 4.58 26.38 -9.86
N SER A 77 5.48 27.14 -9.23
CA SER A 77 6.76 27.49 -9.85
C SER A 77 7.71 26.28 -9.90
N ASN A 78 8.57 26.22 -10.92
CA ASN A 78 9.62 25.20 -11.06
C ASN A 78 10.52 25.12 -9.80
N GLY A 79 10.76 26.26 -9.13
CA GLY A 79 11.51 26.29 -7.87
C GLY A 79 10.80 25.58 -6.71
N LEU A 80 9.46 25.69 -6.62
CA LEU A 80 8.67 24.99 -5.63
C LEU A 80 8.62 23.49 -5.93
N LEU A 81 8.43 23.11 -7.20
CA LEU A 81 8.42 21.71 -7.62
C LEU A 81 9.75 21.01 -7.29
N ASN A 82 10.87 21.66 -7.56
CA ASN A 82 12.20 21.12 -7.25
C ASN A 82 12.42 20.98 -5.74
N LYS A 83 12.01 21.98 -4.93
CA LYS A 83 12.09 21.91 -3.46
C LYS A 83 11.25 20.78 -2.89
N VAL A 84 10.00 20.63 -3.35
CA VAL A 84 9.10 19.56 -2.91
C VAL A 84 9.65 18.20 -3.34
N THR A 85 10.17 18.09 -4.56
CA THR A 85 10.80 16.86 -5.06
C THR A 85 12.02 16.46 -4.21
N LEU A 86 12.92 17.40 -3.94
CA LEU A 86 14.06 17.16 -3.04
C LEU A 86 13.62 16.76 -1.63
N GLY A 87 12.59 17.43 -1.10
CA GLY A 87 12.03 17.12 0.22
C GLY A 87 11.46 15.71 0.31
N ILE A 88 10.60 15.32 -0.64
CA ILE A 88 10.03 13.96 -0.70
C ILE A 88 11.15 12.93 -0.86
N LEU A 89 12.12 13.17 -1.76
CA LEU A 89 13.23 12.24 -1.97
C LEU A 89 14.09 12.08 -0.70
N ALA A 90 14.38 13.17 0.00
CA ALA A 90 15.13 13.14 1.26
C ALA A 90 14.39 12.35 2.34
N VAL A 91 13.08 12.55 2.49
CA VAL A 91 12.25 11.81 3.46
C VAL A 91 12.21 10.32 3.12
N VAL A 92 11.93 9.96 1.86
CA VAL A 92 11.87 8.56 1.42
C VAL A 92 13.23 7.89 1.60
N THR A 93 14.33 8.56 1.28
CA THR A 93 15.70 8.02 1.47
C THR A 93 16.02 7.84 2.95
N ALA A 94 15.66 8.81 3.81
CA ALA A 94 15.85 8.69 5.25
C ALA A 94 15.02 7.55 5.86
N MET A 95 13.79 7.35 5.38
CA MET A 95 12.95 6.22 5.78
C MET A 95 13.55 4.89 5.31
N ALA A 96 14.03 4.80 4.07
CA ALA A 96 14.67 3.60 3.54
C ALA A 96 15.92 3.20 4.33
N ALA A 97 16.65 4.16 4.90
CA ALA A 97 17.80 3.89 5.76
C ALA A 97 17.43 3.27 7.12
N LYS A 98 16.20 3.48 7.60
CA LYS A 98 15.72 2.98 8.91
C LYS A 98 14.81 1.76 8.80
N LEU A 99 14.06 1.64 7.70
CA LEU A 99 13.07 0.60 7.48
C LEU A 99 13.58 -0.38 6.42
N THR A 100 14.28 -1.42 6.86
CA THR A 100 14.82 -2.47 5.99
C THR A 100 13.87 -3.65 5.81
N ASP A 101 12.85 -3.78 6.66
CA ASP A 101 11.84 -4.82 6.56
C ASP A 101 10.70 -4.41 5.61
N LEU A 102 10.75 -4.95 4.39
CA LEU A 102 9.71 -4.75 3.38
C LEU A 102 8.34 -5.30 3.81
N GLY A 103 8.31 -6.40 4.57
CA GLY A 103 7.07 -7.00 5.06
C GLY A 103 6.36 -6.10 6.07
N LEU A 104 7.13 -5.47 6.97
CA LEU A 104 6.61 -4.46 7.88
C LEU A 104 6.05 -3.25 7.14
N VAL A 105 6.82 -2.69 6.20
CA VAL A 105 6.40 -1.50 5.42
C VAL A 105 5.11 -1.80 4.63
N ALA A 106 5.05 -2.98 3.99
CA ALA A 106 3.89 -3.40 3.22
C ALA A 106 2.67 -3.65 4.12
N SER A 107 2.83 -4.28 5.29
CA SER A 107 1.74 -4.58 6.21
C SER A 107 1.17 -3.33 6.87
N VAL A 108 2.00 -2.42 7.38
CA VAL A 108 1.55 -1.14 7.96
C VAL A 108 0.90 -0.26 6.90
N GLY A 109 1.53 -0.15 5.72
CA GLY A 109 1.02 0.64 4.60
C GLY A 109 -0.33 0.11 4.10
N GLY A 110 -0.44 -1.20 3.91
CA GLY A 110 -1.68 -1.85 3.47
C GLY A 110 -2.78 -1.80 4.53
N ALA A 111 -2.47 -2.08 5.80
CA ALA A 111 -3.45 -2.05 6.88
C ALA A 111 -3.99 -0.64 7.14
N THR A 112 -3.14 0.39 7.04
CA THR A 112 -3.55 1.77 7.32
C THR A 112 -4.16 2.42 6.09
N PHE A 113 -3.37 2.60 5.02
CA PHE A 113 -3.80 3.34 3.83
C PHE A 113 -4.68 2.50 2.92
N GLY A 114 -4.37 1.21 2.76
CA GLY A 114 -5.19 0.29 1.96
C GLY A 114 -6.60 0.14 2.51
N THR A 115 -6.73 -0.12 3.81
CA THR A 115 -8.05 -0.21 4.45
C THR A 115 -8.84 1.09 4.39
N ALA A 116 -8.17 2.23 4.58
CA ALA A 116 -8.82 3.54 4.45
C ALA A 116 -9.35 3.79 3.04
N LEU A 117 -8.54 3.54 2.00
CA LEU A 117 -8.88 3.77 0.60
C LEU A 117 -9.92 2.78 0.06
N VAL A 118 -9.89 1.52 0.49
CA VAL A 118 -10.79 0.48 -0.03
C VAL A 118 -12.12 0.44 0.72
N PHE A 119 -12.11 0.55 2.06
CA PHE A 119 -13.32 0.33 2.86
C PHE A 119 -13.92 1.61 3.43
N ILE A 120 -13.09 2.58 3.85
CA ILE A 120 -13.58 3.75 4.60
C ILE A 120 -14.02 4.87 3.66
N TYR A 121 -13.13 5.36 2.80
CA TYR A 121 -13.43 6.53 1.95
C TYR A 121 -14.61 6.32 0.99
N PRO A 122 -14.74 5.21 0.26
CA PRO A 122 -15.89 5.00 -0.63
C PRO A 122 -17.21 4.96 0.14
N CYS A 123 -17.23 4.31 1.30
CA CYS A 123 -18.42 4.27 2.16
C CYS A 123 -18.78 5.66 2.69
N LEU A 124 -17.80 6.46 3.13
CA LEU A 124 -18.04 7.84 3.57
C LEU A 124 -18.58 8.72 2.44
N MET A 125 -18.03 8.58 1.23
CA MET A 125 -18.51 9.30 0.04
C MET A 125 -19.96 8.91 -0.27
N PHE A 126 -20.28 7.62 -0.27
CA PHE A 126 -21.64 7.12 -0.49
C PHE A 126 -22.63 7.62 0.57
N LEU A 127 -22.24 7.59 1.84
CA LEU A 127 -23.08 8.07 2.95
C LEU A 127 -23.33 9.57 2.87
N LYS A 128 -22.31 10.38 2.58
CA LYS A 128 -22.46 11.83 2.38
C LYS A 128 -23.31 12.15 1.17
N HIS A 129 -23.13 11.42 0.08
CA HIS A 129 -23.94 11.59 -1.14
C HIS A 129 -25.42 11.28 -0.88
N ASN A 130 -25.73 10.15 -0.25
CA ASN A 130 -27.10 9.77 0.09
C ASN A 130 -27.76 10.72 1.10
N ALA A 131 -27.02 11.17 2.11
CA ALA A 131 -27.53 12.14 3.09
C ALA A 131 -27.92 13.46 2.43
N LYS A 132 -27.17 13.92 1.42
CA LYS A 132 -27.47 15.14 0.66
C LYS A 132 -28.69 14.99 -0.26
N ASN A 133 -28.94 13.79 -0.78
CA ASN A 133 -30.06 13.49 -1.68
C ASN A 133 -31.35 13.05 -0.96
N GLY A 134 -31.44 13.22 0.37
CA GLY A 134 -32.65 12.91 1.14
C GLY A 134 -32.92 11.41 1.38
N GLY A 135 -31.98 10.53 1.02
CA GLY A 135 -32.05 9.09 1.24
C GLY A 135 -31.83 8.72 2.71
N LYS A 136 -32.82 8.96 3.56
CA LYS A 136 -32.78 8.57 4.97
C LYS A 136 -33.25 7.13 5.15
N GLY A 137 -32.35 6.24 5.56
CA GLY A 137 -32.73 4.98 6.22
C GLY A 137 -32.84 3.73 5.35
N ASN A 138 -32.24 3.69 4.15
CA ASN A 138 -32.18 2.47 3.36
C ASN A 138 -31.15 1.46 3.88
N LYS A 139 -31.43 0.17 3.68
CA LYS A 139 -30.53 -0.96 4.00
C LYS A 139 -29.10 -0.75 3.46
N GLU A 140 -28.96 -0.07 2.34
CA GLU A 140 -27.69 0.28 1.71
C GLU A 140 -26.85 1.26 2.54
N THR A 141 -27.48 2.25 3.19
CA THR A 141 -26.78 3.18 4.09
C THR A 141 -26.35 2.50 5.39
N LEU A 142 -27.13 1.53 5.87
CA LEU A 142 -26.74 0.69 7.00
C LEU A 142 -25.56 -0.21 6.62
N LEU A 143 -25.64 -0.86 5.46
CA LEU A 143 -24.58 -1.72 4.94
C LEU A 143 -23.26 -0.94 4.74
N ALA A 144 -23.32 0.26 4.17
CA ALA A 144 -22.15 1.13 4.02
C ALA A 144 -21.54 1.54 5.38
N LYS A 145 -22.37 1.83 6.39
CA LYS A 145 -21.88 2.10 7.76
C LYS A 145 -21.21 0.89 8.39
N VAL A 146 -21.78 -0.30 8.21
CA VAL A 146 -21.21 -1.56 8.71
C VAL A 146 -19.86 -1.83 8.06
N ILE A 147 -19.78 -1.72 6.72
CA ILE A 147 -18.51 -1.92 5.99
C ILE A 147 -17.46 -0.91 6.43
N ALA A 148 -17.81 0.37 6.57
CA ALA A 148 -16.88 1.39 7.06
C ALA A 148 -16.37 1.07 8.47
N THR A 149 -17.26 0.65 9.37
CA THR A 149 -16.91 0.32 10.77
C THR A 149 -16.01 -0.91 10.83
N LEU A 150 -16.35 -1.96 10.07
CA LEU A 150 -15.49 -3.15 9.93
C LEU A 150 -14.12 -2.78 9.36
N GLY A 151 -14.07 -1.89 8.36
CA GLY A 151 -12.82 -1.35 7.83
C GLY A 151 -11.98 -0.67 8.91
N VAL A 152 -12.56 0.20 9.73
CA VAL A 152 -11.82 0.84 10.84
C VAL A 152 -11.26 -0.19 11.81
N ILE A 153 -12.05 -1.20 12.18
CA ILE A 153 -11.61 -2.28 13.09
C ILE A 153 -10.47 -3.09 12.47
N MET A 154 -10.63 -3.52 11.21
CA MET A 154 -9.60 -4.29 10.50
C MET A 154 -8.31 -3.49 10.33
N GLY A 155 -8.40 -2.19 10.04
CA GLY A 155 -7.24 -1.32 9.95
C GLY A 155 -6.51 -1.18 11.28
N ALA A 156 -7.26 -0.95 12.38
CA ALA A 156 -6.68 -0.85 13.71
C ALA A 156 -6.01 -2.15 14.17
N ILE A 157 -6.67 -3.29 13.97
CA ILE A 157 -6.09 -4.60 14.30
C ILE A 157 -4.89 -4.89 13.40
N GLY A 158 -5.00 -4.67 12.09
CA GLY A 158 -3.93 -4.92 11.12
C GLY A 158 -2.67 -4.11 11.43
N THR A 159 -2.82 -2.80 11.68
CA THR A 159 -1.70 -1.94 12.07
C THR A 159 -1.14 -2.34 13.44
N GLY A 160 -1.99 -2.70 14.40
CA GLY A 160 -1.57 -3.18 15.72
C GLY A 160 -0.76 -4.47 15.66
N MET A 161 -1.16 -5.42 14.82
CA MET A 161 -0.41 -6.67 14.60
C MET A 161 0.90 -6.42 13.85
N ALA A 162 0.88 -5.56 12.83
CA ALA A 162 2.07 -5.21 12.07
C ALA A 162 3.15 -4.57 12.97
N LEU A 163 2.75 -3.68 13.89
CA LEU A 163 3.67 -3.04 14.83
C LEU A 163 4.16 -4.00 15.93
N LYS A 164 3.34 -4.96 16.38
CA LYS A 164 3.75 -5.98 17.36
C LYS A 164 4.67 -7.05 16.78
N GLY A 165 4.63 -7.28 15.48
CA GLY A 165 5.59 -8.14 14.78
C GLY A 165 6.99 -7.54 14.65
N VAL A 166 7.17 -6.28 15.07
CA VAL A 166 8.47 -5.63 15.20
C VAL A 166 9.00 -5.92 16.60
N ASP A 167 9.76 -7.01 16.75
CA ASP A 167 10.62 -7.16 17.92
C ASP A 167 11.71 -6.06 17.84
N ILE A 168 11.58 -5.03 18.69
CA ILE A 168 12.65 -4.05 18.99
C ILE A 168 13.65 -4.70 19.93
#